data_AF-A0A961MAN2-F1
#
_entry.id   AF-A0A961MAN2-F1
#
_cell.length_a   1.000
_cell.length_b   1.000
_cell.length_c   1.000
_cell.angle_alpha   90.00
_cell.angle_beta   90.00
_cell.angle_gamma   90.00
#
_symmetry.space_group_name_H-M   'P 1'
#
loop_
_entity.id
_entity.type
_entity.pdbx_description
1 polymer ?
#
loop_
_entity_poly.entity_id
_entity_poly.type
_entity_poly.pdbx_seq_one_letter_code
_entity_poly.pdbx_strand_id
1 'polypeptide(L)' 'MNAHATGPRRRWLPATAALTVSALALAGCGSTSNLDWDLRPSNRFSTSTAAQQATAARPQPDARGVISYPGYQV' A
#
# COMPACT_ATOMS: atom_id res chain seq x y z
N MET A 1 4.66 -25.88 -57.91
CA MET A 1 3.60 -25.00 -57.38
C MET A 1 3.73 -24.98 -55.86
N ASN A 2 4.51 -24.05 -55.28
CA ASN A 2 4.62 -23.94 -53.82
C ASN A 2 4.26 -22.51 -53.40
N ALA A 3 3.18 -22.38 -52.63
CA ALA A 3 2.70 -21.12 -52.09
C ALA A 3 3.38 -20.84 -50.74
N HIS A 4 4.13 -19.72 -50.65
CA HIS A 4 4.59 -19.19 -49.37
C HIS A 4 3.52 -18.23 -48.81
N ALA A 5 2.69 -18.72 -47.91
CA ALA A 5 1.82 -17.87 -47.11
C ALA A 5 2.64 -17.18 -46.01
N THR A 6 2.80 -15.86 -46.08
CA THR A 6 3.32 -15.05 -44.98
C THR A 6 2.15 -14.39 -44.26
N GLY A 7 1.76 -14.93 -43.10
CA GLY A 7 0.75 -14.31 -42.25
C GLY A 7 1.23 -12.96 -41.70
N PRO A 8 0.33 -11.98 -41.49
CA PRO A 8 0.71 -10.66 -41.02
C PRO A 8 1.26 -10.74 -39.59
N ARG A 9 2.51 -10.30 -39.42
CA ARG A 9 3.16 -10.19 -38.10
C ARG A 9 2.50 -9.06 -37.32
N ARG A 10 1.68 -9.41 -36.34
CA ARG A 10 0.94 -8.49 -35.47
C ARG A 10 1.93 -7.56 -34.73
N ARG A 11 2.13 -6.34 -35.25
CA ARG A 11 3.09 -5.29 -34.78
C ARG A 11 2.69 -4.61 -33.46
N TRP A 12 2.28 -5.36 -32.45
CA TRP A 12 1.73 -4.78 -31.21
C TRP A 12 2.81 -4.41 -30.19
N LEU A 13 3.99 -5.02 -30.30
CA LEU A 13 5.16 -4.76 -29.46
C LEU A 13 5.68 -3.30 -29.47
N PRO A 14 5.84 -2.60 -30.62
CA PRO A 14 6.30 -1.21 -30.62
C PRO A 14 5.26 -0.24 -30.05
N ALA A 15 3.98 -0.51 -30.32
CA ALA A 15 2.89 0.33 -29.82
C ALA A 15 2.76 0.24 -28.29
N THR A 16 2.91 -0.95 -27.71
CA THR A 16 2.91 -1.12 -26.26
C THR A 16 4.10 -0.44 -25.59
N ALA A 17 5.29 -0.51 -26.19
CA ALA A 17 6.49 0.14 -25.65
C ALA A 17 6.39 1.67 -25.69
N ALA A 18 5.84 2.23 -26.77
CA ALA A 18 5.62 3.68 -26.87
C ALA A 18 4.62 4.18 -25.82
N LEU A 19 3.56 3.41 -25.56
CA LEU A 19 2.52 3.77 -24.60
C LEU A 19 3.04 3.74 -23.15
N THR A 20 3.85 2.74 -22.78
CA THR A 20 4.45 2.64 -21.44
C THR A 20 5.45 3.76 -21.18
N VAL A 21 6.33 4.06 -22.14
CA VAL A 21 7.31 5.16 -22.01
C VAL A 21 6.60 6.51 -21.88
N SER A 22 5.54 6.74 -22.67
CA SER A 22 4.76 7.98 -22.60
C SER A 22 4.06 8.15 -21.24
N ALA A 23 3.51 7.06 -20.68
CA ALA A 23 2.87 7.08 -19.37
C ALA A 23 3.87 7.37 -18.23
N LEU A 24 5.07 6.79 -18.27
CA LEU A 24 6.12 7.04 -17.28
C LEU A 24 6.64 8.49 -17.34
N ALA A 25 6.85 9.02 -18.55
CA ALA A 25 7.27 10.41 -18.73
C ALA A 25 6.24 11.38 -18.15
N LEU A 26 4.94 11.09 -18.32
CA LEU A 26 3.86 11.92 -17.79
C LEU A 26 3.74 11.81 -16.26
N ALA A 27 3.96 10.63 -15.69
CA ALA A 27 3.94 10.41 -14.24
C ALA A 27 5.06 11.18 -13.52
N GLY A 28 6.22 11.39 -14.18
CA GLY A 28 7.35 12.15 -13.63
C GLY A 28 7.14 13.67 -13.57
N CYS A 29 6.15 14.22 -14.27
CA CYS A 29 5.84 15.65 -14.23
C CYS A 29 5.03 16.06 -12.99
N GLY A 30 4.48 15.10 -12.23
CA GLY A 30 3.77 15.36 -10.98
C GLY A 30 4.73 15.55 -9.81
N SER A 31 4.42 16.46 -8.89
CA SER A 31 5.16 16.57 -7.62
C SER A 31 4.91 15.31 -6.78
N THR A 32 5.94 14.48 -6.62
CA THR A 32 5.90 13.25 -5.82
C THR A 32 6.15 13.50 -4.32
N SER A 33 6.36 14.76 -3.90
CA SER A 33 6.67 15.12 -2.52
C SER A 33 5.59 14.73 -1.51
N ASN A 34 4.34 14.54 -1.97
CA ASN A 34 3.21 14.12 -1.15
C ASN A 34 2.76 12.68 -1.42
N LEU A 35 3.52 11.91 -2.21
CA LEU A 35 3.24 10.50 -2.46
C LEU A 35 3.70 9.68 -1.25
N ASP A 36 2.73 9.16 -0.49
CA ASP A 36 3.00 8.12 0.50
C ASP A 36 3.06 6.76 -0.19
N TRP A 37 4.23 6.13 -0.17
CA TRP A 37 4.41 4.77 -0.71
C TRP A 37 3.66 3.73 0.14
N ASP A 38 3.27 4.08 1.37
CA ASP A 38 2.25 3.35 2.10
C ASP A 38 0.88 3.69 1.50
N LEU A 39 0.42 2.84 0.58
CA LEU A 39 -0.88 2.98 -0.08
C LEU A 39 -2.07 2.68 0.85
N ARG A 40 -1.82 2.51 2.16
CA ARG A 40 -2.88 2.34 3.15
C ARG A 40 -3.65 3.66 3.31
N PRO A 41 -4.98 3.61 3.46
CA PRO A 41 -5.74 4.78 3.88
C PRO A 41 -5.16 5.34 5.19
N SER A 42 -4.65 6.57 5.13
CA SER A 42 -4.03 7.31 6.24
C SER A 42 -4.68 7.01 7.58
N ASN A 43 -3.94 6.48 8.57
CA ASN A 43 -4.26 6.21 9.99
C ASN A 43 -5.71 5.84 10.43
N ARG A 44 -6.66 5.64 9.51
CA ARG A 44 -8.11 5.59 9.73
C ARG A 44 -8.53 4.28 10.38
N PHE A 45 -7.72 3.25 10.17
CA PHE A 45 -7.83 1.93 10.79
C PHE A 45 -6.59 1.59 11.61
N SER A 46 -5.89 2.62 12.12
CA SER A 46 -4.68 2.42 12.91
C SER A 46 -5.03 1.94 14.31
N THR A 47 -4.51 0.77 14.68
CA THR A 47 -4.55 0.24 16.05
C THR A 47 -3.28 0.54 16.84
N SER A 48 -2.41 1.39 16.28
CA SER A 48 -1.09 1.74 16.86
C SER A 48 -1.20 2.22 18.30
N THR A 49 -2.17 3.10 18.61
CA THR A 49 -2.40 3.59 19.97
C THR A 49 -2.72 2.46 20.95
N ALA A 50 -3.62 1.54 20.58
CA ALA A 50 -3.98 0.41 21.44
C ALA A 50 -2.78 -0.56 21.63
N ALA A 51 -2.02 -0.82 20.56
CA ALA A 51 -0.83 -1.65 20.62
C ALA A 51 0.26 -1.06 21.52
N GLN A 52 0.47 0.26 21.49
CA GLN A 52 1.41 0.95 22.40
C GLN A 52 0.99 0.80 23.87
N GLN A 53 -0.31 0.90 24.16
CA GLN A 53 -0.83 0.72 25.52
C GLN A 53 -0.70 -0.72 26.01
N ALA A 54 -0.80 -1.72 25.13
CA ALA A 54 -0.58 -3.12 25.50
C ALA A 54 0.84 -3.40 26.01
N THR A 55 1.82 -2.59 25.60
CA THR A 55 3.21 -2.68 26.09
C THR A 55 3.52 -1.76 27.27
N ALA A 56 2.55 -0.99 27.75
CA ALA A 56 2.74 -0.11 28.89
C ALA A 56 3.06 -0.91 30.17
N ALA A 57 3.68 -0.24 31.14
CA ALA A 57 3.96 -0.86 32.44
C ALA A 57 2.66 -1.36 33.08
N ARG A 58 2.67 -2.64 33.48
CA ARG A 58 1.51 -3.30 34.10
C ARG A 58 1.14 -2.59 35.42
N PRO A 59 -0.12 -2.16 35.60
CA PRO A 59 -0.59 -1.58 36.86
C PRO A 59 -0.51 -2.58 38.02
N GLN A 60 -0.42 -2.04 39.24
CA GLN A 60 -0.52 -2.85 40.45
C GLN A 60 -1.98 -3.29 40.67
N PRO A 61 -2.22 -4.51 41.18
CA PRO A 61 -3.55 -4.95 41.55
C PRO A 61 -4.11 -4.14 42.72
N ASP A 62 -5.44 -3.97 42.75
CA ASP A 62 -6.17 -3.40 43.89
C ASP A 62 -6.21 -4.37 45.09
N ALA A 63 -6.81 -3.95 46.21
CA ALA A 63 -6.92 -4.77 47.42
C ALA A 63 -7.73 -6.08 47.23
N ARG A 64 -8.46 -6.23 46.11
CA ARG A 64 -9.19 -7.44 45.73
C ARG A 64 -8.40 -8.30 44.73
N GLY A 65 -7.20 -7.88 44.35
CA GLY A 65 -6.37 -8.54 43.34
C GLY A 65 -6.73 -8.19 41.89
N VAL A 66 -7.59 -7.20 41.65
CA VAL A 66 -8.06 -6.83 40.31
C VAL A 66 -7.11 -5.82 39.67
N ILE A 67 -6.78 -6.01 38.38
CA ILE A 67 -5.93 -5.09 37.61
C ILE A 67 -6.80 -4.38 36.59
N SER A 68 -6.86 -3.06 36.70
CA SER A 68 -7.61 -2.21 35.79
C SER A 68 -6.66 -1.49 34.84
N TYR A 69 -6.93 -1.60 33.54
CA TYR A 69 -6.24 -0.83 32.51
C TYR A 69 -7.09 0.39 32.14
N PRO A 70 -6.61 1.62 32.39
CA PRO A 70 -7.33 2.83 32.00
C PRO A 70 -7.50 2.89 30.47
N GLY A 71 -8.69 3.25 30.00
CA GLY A 71 -8.93 3.48 28.56
C GLY A 71 -9.12 2.22 27.71
N TYR A 72 -9.10 1.01 28.29
CA TYR A 72 -9.53 -0.21 27.60
C TYR A 72 -11.06 -0.30 27.65
N GLN A 73 -11.72 0.01 26.54
CA GLN A 73 -13.14 -0.27 26.33
C GLN A 73 -13.25 -1.28 25.19
N VAL A 74 -14.00 -2.37 25.42
CA VAL A 74 -14.35 -3.36 24.38
C VAL A 74 -15.59 -2.92 23.63
#